data_AF-A0A647AMY0-F1
#
_entry.id   AF-A0A647AMY0-F1
#
_cell.length_a   1.000
_cell.length_b   1.000
_cell.length_c   1.000
_cell.angle_alpha   90.00
_cell.angle_beta   90.00
_cell.angle_gamma   90.00
#
_symmetry.space_group_name_H-M   'P 1'
#
loop_
_entity.id
_entity.type
_entity.pdbx_description
1 polymer ?
#
loop_
_entity_poly.entity_id
_entity_poly.type
_entity_poly.pdbx_seq_one_letter_code
_entity_poly.pdbx_strand_id
1 'polypeptide(L)'
;MATTVIAAFNEFMKDTVNIKKADTDDARASRDWLIGKMNDFEKDDKFPVSFPAIHIAFGSFARRTKIRPLDDIDLMFGLTGQGATYTILSDRITVTSSGEGSRLHSYRHSGADTVCSVRILNAFKNRLQDIAQYAQADIRRNQEAVTLKLVSKDWNFDIVPCFITSEDAFGRTYYLIPDGNGHWKFTDPRKDRDRVTTINVQNNGNVLNVIRAVKYWQRRPTMPSMSSYLLETLILDYYAGRTSCSSFVDMELEALFRHLGQSVRYSVNDPKGIQGDINSLSAEARKAISDRCYLDAQKVSEARWFENNKEYEKSINKWRDVFGPFFPVYG
;
A
#
# COMPACT_ATOMS: atom_id res chain seq x y z
N MET A 1 -27.97 -4.55 -16.39
CA MET A 1 -27.49 -3.33 -17.06
C MET A 1 -28.01 -2.15 -16.25
N ALA A 2 -27.30 -1.03 -16.28
CA ALA A 2 -27.58 0.11 -15.40
C ALA A 2 -28.34 1.19 -16.17
N THR A 3 -29.49 1.62 -15.64
CA THR A 3 -30.32 2.67 -16.26
C THR A 3 -30.06 4.07 -15.69
N THR A 4 -29.26 4.17 -14.63
CA THR A 4 -28.85 5.45 -14.01
C THR A 4 -27.35 5.46 -13.77
N VAL A 5 -26.76 6.66 -13.68
CA VAL A 5 -25.31 6.83 -13.39
C VAL A 5 -24.95 6.21 -12.04
N ILE A 6 -25.76 6.45 -11.01
CA ILE A 6 -25.53 5.90 -9.67
C ILE A 6 -25.60 4.36 -9.70
N ALA A 7 -26.56 3.77 -10.43
CA ALA A 7 -26.60 2.32 -10.58
C ALA A 7 -25.35 1.77 -11.28
N ALA A 8 -24.86 2.47 -12.31
CA ALA A 8 -23.64 2.09 -13.02
C ALA A 8 -22.39 2.18 -12.12
N PHE A 9 -22.26 3.24 -11.32
CA PHE A 9 -21.17 3.34 -10.34
C PHE A 9 -21.26 2.28 -9.25
N ASN A 10 -22.45 1.97 -8.74
CA ASN A 10 -22.64 0.93 -7.73
C ASN A 10 -22.25 -0.45 -8.26
N GLU A 11 -22.69 -0.80 -9.48
CA GLU A 11 -22.29 -2.02 -10.18
C GLU A 11 -20.77 -2.05 -10.43
N PHE A 12 -20.22 -0.99 -11.01
CA PHE A 12 -18.78 -0.87 -11.28
C PHE A 12 -17.92 -1.03 -10.03
N MET A 13 -18.27 -0.30 -8.96
CA MET A 13 -17.54 -0.35 -7.70
C MET A 13 -17.63 -1.74 -7.08
N LYS A 14 -18.80 -2.38 -7.11
CA LYS A 14 -19.02 -3.71 -6.52
C LYS A 14 -18.35 -4.82 -7.33
N ASP A 15 -18.49 -4.80 -8.65
CA ASP A 15 -18.21 -5.96 -9.51
C ASP A 15 -16.85 -5.87 -10.22
N THR A 16 -16.26 -4.67 -10.29
CA THR A 16 -14.97 -4.45 -10.95
C THR A 16 -13.91 -3.92 -10.00
N VAL A 17 -14.21 -2.93 -9.18
CA VAL A 17 -13.19 -2.20 -8.39
C VAL A 17 -12.93 -2.83 -7.02
N ASN A 18 -13.97 -3.05 -6.21
CA ASN A 18 -13.83 -3.42 -4.81
C ASN A 18 -13.56 -4.92 -4.66
N ILE A 19 -12.60 -5.29 -3.81
CA ILE A 19 -12.38 -6.69 -3.41
C ILE A 19 -13.68 -7.26 -2.82
N LYS A 20 -14.01 -8.52 -3.16
CA LYS A 20 -15.19 -9.17 -2.58
C LYS A 20 -14.97 -9.34 -1.07
N LYS A 21 -16.06 -9.27 -0.31
CA LYS A 21 -15.99 -9.47 1.14
C LYS A 21 -15.41 -10.84 1.50
N ALA A 22 -15.83 -11.90 0.80
CA ALA A 22 -15.33 -13.26 1.01
C ALA A 22 -13.80 -13.33 0.83
N ASP A 23 -13.26 -12.79 -0.28
CA ASP A 23 -11.82 -12.75 -0.53
C ASP A 23 -11.08 -11.96 0.55
N THR A 24 -11.67 -10.86 1.03
CA THR A 24 -11.09 -10.05 2.12
C THR A 24 -11.01 -10.84 3.43
N ASP A 25 -12.05 -11.58 3.76
CA ASP A 25 -12.13 -12.37 5.00
C ASP A 25 -11.15 -13.56 4.95
N ASP A 26 -11.10 -14.27 3.81
CA ASP A 26 -10.16 -15.38 3.58
C ASP A 26 -8.70 -14.89 3.58
N ALA A 27 -8.41 -13.77 2.94
CA ALA A 27 -7.11 -13.12 2.97
C ALA A 27 -6.63 -12.78 4.39
N ARG A 28 -7.52 -12.26 5.24
CA ARG A 28 -7.21 -11.96 6.65
C ARG A 28 -6.97 -13.23 7.46
N ALA A 29 -7.84 -14.23 7.32
CA ALA A 29 -7.68 -15.50 8.00
C ALA A 29 -6.35 -16.19 7.61
N SER A 30 -6.01 -16.18 6.32
CA SER A 30 -4.76 -16.74 5.82
C SER A 30 -3.53 -15.98 6.33
N ARG A 31 -3.60 -14.65 6.44
CA ARG A 31 -2.54 -13.83 7.05
C ARG A 31 -2.35 -14.17 8.53
N ASP A 32 -3.44 -14.22 9.28
CA ASP A 32 -3.38 -14.42 10.74
C ASP A 32 -2.86 -15.82 11.07
N TRP A 33 -3.22 -16.82 10.27
CA TRP A 33 -2.63 -18.17 10.34
C TRP A 33 -1.12 -18.15 10.06
N LEU A 34 -0.69 -17.45 9.01
CA LEU A 34 0.72 -17.32 8.64
C LEU A 34 1.53 -16.64 9.76
N ILE A 35 1.03 -15.55 10.36
CA ILE A 35 1.65 -14.90 11.53
C ILE A 35 1.83 -15.91 12.66
N GLY A 36 0.79 -16.70 12.95
CA GLY A 36 0.85 -17.75 13.97
C GLY A 36 1.96 -18.77 13.70
N LYS A 37 2.15 -19.19 12.44
CA LYS A 37 3.24 -20.09 12.05
C LYS A 37 4.62 -19.44 12.15
N MET A 38 4.76 -18.19 11.75
CA MET A 38 6.04 -17.48 11.82
C MET A 38 6.49 -17.21 13.26
N ASN A 39 5.55 -17.04 14.21
CA ASN A 39 5.90 -16.96 15.63
C ASN A 39 6.62 -18.22 16.13
N ASP A 40 6.34 -19.38 15.56
CA ASP A 40 6.99 -20.63 15.93
C ASP A 40 8.42 -20.76 15.36
N PHE A 41 8.85 -19.85 14.48
CA PHE A 41 10.18 -19.93 13.86
C PHE A 41 11.31 -19.84 14.88
N GLU A 42 11.12 -19.07 15.96
CA GLU A 42 12.10 -18.87 17.03
C GLU A 42 12.39 -20.10 17.90
N LYS A 43 11.59 -21.18 17.78
CA LYS A 43 11.71 -22.39 18.62
C LYS A 43 12.95 -23.24 18.33
N ASP A 44 13.71 -22.93 17.27
CA ASP A 44 14.96 -23.62 16.93
C ASP A 44 16.20 -23.03 17.65
N ASP A 45 15.98 -22.06 18.54
CA ASP A 45 16.98 -21.27 19.26
C ASP A 45 17.99 -20.51 18.40
N LYS A 46 17.81 -20.47 17.08
CA LYS A 46 18.69 -19.82 16.11
C LYS A 46 18.02 -18.64 15.43
N PHE A 47 16.76 -18.80 15.03
CA PHE A 47 15.99 -17.76 14.37
C PHE A 47 15.81 -16.54 15.29
N PRO A 48 15.83 -15.30 14.74
CA PRO A 48 15.61 -14.11 15.53
C PRO A 48 14.33 -14.19 16.35
N VAL A 49 14.41 -13.81 17.62
CA VAL A 49 13.28 -13.88 18.55
C VAL A 49 12.18 -12.91 18.07
N SER A 50 10.95 -13.39 18.03
CA SER A 50 9.77 -12.63 17.64
C SER A 50 9.45 -11.56 18.69
N PHE A 51 8.90 -10.43 18.24
CA PHE A 51 8.32 -9.42 19.10
C PHE A 51 6.87 -9.12 18.66
N PRO A 52 5.89 -9.94 19.11
CA PRO A 52 4.55 -9.87 18.55
C PRO A 52 3.81 -8.55 18.73
N ALA A 53 4.18 -7.75 19.73
CA ALA A 53 3.56 -6.45 20.01
C ALA A 53 3.72 -5.44 18.86
N ILE A 54 4.69 -5.65 17.96
CA ILE A 54 4.93 -4.77 16.79
C ILE A 54 4.57 -5.44 15.46
N HIS A 55 3.90 -6.61 15.47
CA HIS A 55 3.27 -7.14 14.27
C HIS A 55 2.24 -6.15 13.74
N ILE A 56 2.35 -5.81 12.45
CA ILE A 56 1.44 -4.86 11.84
C ILE A 56 1.20 -5.20 10.38
N ALA A 57 -0.08 -5.35 10.02
CA ALA A 57 -0.49 -5.33 8.63
C ALA A 57 -0.37 -3.90 8.10
N PHE A 58 0.18 -3.74 6.90
CA PHE A 58 0.38 -2.43 6.28
C PHE A 58 -0.02 -2.45 4.80
N GLY A 59 0.40 -1.42 4.07
CA GLY A 59 0.11 -1.30 2.65
C GLY A 59 -1.37 -1.04 2.35
N SER A 60 -1.71 -1.14 1.06
CA SER A 60 -3.03 -0.72 0.57
C SER A 60 -4.16 -1.65 1.01
N PHE A 61 -3.88 -2.94 1.26
CA PHE A 61 -4.88 -3.87 1.77
C PHE A 61 -5.28 -3.53 3.21
N ALA A 62 -4.29 -3.28 4.09
CA ALA A 62 -4.57 -2.87 5.48
C ALA A 62 -5.29 -1.53 5.57
N ARG A 63 -4.96 -0.59 4.67
CA ARG A 63 -5.64 0.73 4.55
C ARG A 63 -6.98 0.68 3.83
N ARG A 64 -7.41 -0.50 3.34
CA ARG A 64 -8.67 -0.71 2.60
C ARG A 64 -8.77 0.08 1.28
N THR A 65 -7.63 0.41 0.69
CA THR A 65 -7.51 1.13 -0.59
C THR A 65 -7.11 0.19 -1.74
N LYS A 66 -6.86 -1.09 -1.48
CA LYS A 66 -6.58 -2.10 -2.53
C LYS A 66 -7.84 -2.33 -3.39
N ILE A 67 -7.63 -2.48 -4.69
CA ILE A 67 -8.67 -2.78 -5.71
C ILE A 67 -8.46 -4.20 -6.25
N ARG A 68 -9.41 -4.76 -7.01
CA ARG A 68 -9.25 -6.08 -7.65
C ARG A 68 -8.19 -6.06 -8.77
N PRO A 69 -7.48 -7.17 -9.02
CA PRO A 69 -7.45 -8.37 -8.18
C PRO A 69 -6.72 -8.09 -6.86
N LEU A 70 -7.03 -8.85 -5.81
CA LEU A 70 -6.19 -8.83 -4.61
C LEU A 70 -4.89 -9.55 -4.97
N ASP A 71 -3.81 -8.78 -5.13
CA ASP A 71 -2.50 -9.25 -5.60
C ASP A 71 -1.48 -9.38 -4.46
N ASP A 72 -1.42 -8.39 -3.57
CA ASP A 72 -0.42 -8.36 -2.49
C ASP A 72 -1.02 -8.01 -1.12
N ILE A 73 -0.58 -8.76 -0.10
CA ILE A 73 -0.89 -8.53 1.31
C ILE A 73 0.41 -8.26 2.06
N ASP A 74 0.59 -7.00 2.46
CA ASP A 74 1.79 -6.54 3.17
C ASP A 74 1.69 -6.75 4.70
N LEU A 75 2.71 -7.37 5.28
CA LEU A 75 2.82 -7.62 6.73
C LEU A 75 4.23 -7.30 7.21
N MET A 76 4.34 -6.52 8.28
CA MET A 76 5.58 -6.43 9.03
C MET A 76 5.60 -7.46 10.16
N PHE A 77 6.65 -8.28 10.19
CA PHE A 77 6.90 -9.26 11.24
C PHE A 77 7.95 -8.74 12.22
N GLY A 78 7.57 -8.60 13.49
CA GLY A 78 8.31 -7.94 14.53
C GLY A 78 9.34 -8.87 15.12
N LEU A 79 10.56 -8.39 15.25
CA LEU A 79 11.65 -9.07 15.91
C LEU A 79 12.12 -8.22 17.10
N THR A 80 12.62 -8.86 18.15
CA THR A 80 13.32 -8.12 19.21
C THR A 80 14.71 -7.73 18.73
N GLY A 81 15.13 -6.51 19.08
CA GLY A 81 16.49 -6.04 18.82
C GLY A 81 17.52 -6.71 19.74
N GLN A 82 17.12 -7.39 20.82
CA GLN A 82 18.03 -8.03 21.79
C GLN A 82 19.19 -7.11 22.25
N GLY A 83 18.90 -5.83 22.47
CA GLY A 83 19.90 -4.81 22.86
C GLY A 83 20.76 -4.26 21.71
N ALA A 84 20.44 -4.60 20.46
CA ALA A 84 21.07 -3.98 19.29
C ALA A 84 20.80 -2.47 19.24
N THR A 85 21.77 -1.73 18.71
CA THR A 85 21.67 -0.28 18.50
C THR A 85 21.70 0.02 17.01
N TYR A 86 21.15 1.15 16.57
CA TYR A 86 21.23 1.58 15.18
C TYR A 86 22.08 2.83 15.02
N THR A 87 22.64 3.03 13.83
CA THR A 87 23.39 4.24 13.46
C THR A 87 22.90 4.73 12.11
N ILE A 88 22.58 6.03 12.03
CA ILE A 88 22.20 6.70 10.80
C ILE A 88 23.48 7.23 10.16
N LEU A 89 23.81 6.74 8.97
CA LEU A 89 24.88 7.24 8.13
C LEU A 89 24.27 8.07 6.99
N SER A 90 25.12 8.76 6.21
CA SER A 90 24.67 9.61 5.10
C SER A 90 23.90 8.84 4.01
N ASP A 91 24.21 7.56 3.82
CA ASP A 91 23.68 6.74 2.73
C ASP A 91 22.87 5.52 3.19
N ARG A 92 22.92 5.16 4.48
CA ARG A 92 22.29 3.94 5.01
C ARG A 92 22.04 4.01 6.51
N ILE A 93 21.23 3.08 7.02
CA ILE A 93 21.10 2.82 8.45
C ILE A 93 21.68 1.44 8.77
N THR A 94 22.60 1.37 9.72
CA THR A 94 23.14 0.11 10.24
C THR A 94 22.50 -0.24 11.56
N VAL A 95 22.40 -1.54 11.85
CA VAL A 95 21.99 -2.07 13.17
C VAL A 95 23.14 -2.92 13.68
N THR A 96 23.70 -2.61 14.84
CA THR A 96 24.84 -3.30 15.46
C THR A 96 24.34 -4.28 16.51
N SER A 97 24.72 -5.55 16.39
CA SER A 97 24.36 -6.60 17.36
C SER A 97 25.02 -6.36 18.71
N SER A 98 24.38 -6.78 19.80
CA SER A 98 24.90 -6.70 21.18
C SER A 98 25.97 -7.76 21.53
N GLY A 99 26.55 -8.43 20.53
CA GLY A 99 27.54 -9.52 20.74
C GLY A 99 26.96 -10.94 20.70
N GLU A 100 27.79 -11.93 21.03
CA GLU A 100 27.53 -13.38 20.83
C GLU A 100 26.31 -13.93 21.57
N GLY A 101 25.89 -13.29 22.66
CA GLY A 101 24.67 -13.68 23.40
C GLY A 101 23.36 -13.36 22.69
N SER A 102 23.40 -12.61 21.58
CA SER A 102 22.21 -12.27 20.77
C SER A 102 22.09 -13.18 19.56
N ARG A 103 20.87 -13.65 19.25
CA ARG A 103 20.64 -14.45 18.03
C ARG A 103 20.94 -13.64 16.77
N LEU A 104 20.77 -12.32 16.82
CA LEU A 104 21.11 -11.40 15.73
C LEU A 104 22.61 -11.44 15.35
N HIS A 105 23.48 -11.89 16.26
CA HIS A 105 24.91 -12.01 16.00
C HIS A 105 25.25 -12.98 14.86
N SER A 106 24.40 -13.99 14.64
CA SER A 106 24.56 -14.95 13.52
C SER A 106 24.13 -14.39 12.16
N TYR A 107 23.48 -13.22 12.15
CA TYR A 107 22.93 -12.59 10.94
C TYR A 107 23.74 -11.37 10.49
N ARG A 108 24.97 -11.23 10.96
CA ARG A 108 25.82 -10.08 10.66
C ARG A 108 26.43 -10.11 9.27
N HIS A 109 26.87 -8.95 8.80
CA HIS A 109 27.80 -8.89 7.68
C HIS A 109 29.09 -9.65 8.02
N SER A 110 29.68 -10.30 7.02
CA SER A 110 30.94 -11.02 7.21
C SER A 110 32.03 -10.05 7.69
N GLY A 111 32.63 -10.31 8.85
CA GLY A 111 33.70 -9.48 9.41
C GLY A 111 33.26 -8.15 10.02
N ALA A 112 31.96 -7.93 10.26
CA ALA A 112 31.46 -6.71 10.90
C ALA A 112 30.39 -7.00 11.96
N ASP A 113 30.18 -6.09 12.91
CA ASP A 113 29.19 -6.26 13.97
C ASP A 113 27.76 -5.87 13.58
N THR A 114 27.59 -5.39 12.36
CA THR A 114 26.30 -4.92 11.83
C THR A 114 25.46 -6.07 11.27
N VAL A 115 24.19 -6.11 11.64
CA VAL A 115 23.17 -7.08 11.23
C VAL A 115 22.81 -6.85 9.76
N CYS A 116 23.02 -7.89 8.95
CA CYS A 116 22.71 -7.90 7.53
C CYS A 116 21.24 -8.28 7.32
N SER A 117 20.43 -7.32 6.87
CA SER A 117 18.99 -7.51 6.67
C SER A 117 18.66 -8.60 5.64
N VAL A 118 19.53 -8.79 4.62
CA VAL A 118 19.40 -9.86 3.62
C VAL A 118 19.55 -11.25 4.24
N ARG A 119 20.41 -11.42 5.25
CA ARG A 119 20.54 -12.71 5.95
C ARG A 119 19.29 -13.04 6.74
N ILE A 120 18.64 -12.05 7.36
CA ILE A 120 17.35 -12.22 8.03
C ILE A 120 16.27 -12.60 7.01
N LEU A 121 16.17 -11.89 5.88
CA LEU A 121 15.22 -12.23 4.81
C LEU A 121 15.40 -13.67 4.30
N ASN A 122 16.64 -14.12 4.11
CA ASN A 122 16.93 -15.51 3.73
C ASN A 122 16.53 -16.51 4.82
N ALA A 123 16.65 -16.15 6.10
CA ALA A 123 16.16 -16.98 7.20
C ALA A 123 14.63 -17.15 7.13
N PHE A 124 13.88 -16.06 6.93
CA PHE A 124 12.43 -16.14 6.70
C PHE A 124 12.10 -17.03 5.53
N LYS A 125 12.74 -16.82 4.37
CA LYS A 125 12.54 -17.63 3.18
C LYS A 125 12.71 -19.12 3.48
N ASN A 126 13.82 -19.51 4.11
CA ASN A 126 14.11 -20.91 4.42
C ASN A 126 13.07 -21.51 5.38
N ARG A 127 12.70 -20.79 6.46
CA ARG A 127 11.69 -21.27 7.42
C ARG A 127 10.29 -21.38 6.80
N LEU A 128 9.95 -20.51 5.86
CA LEU A 128 8.69 -20.60 5.12
C LEU A 128 8.66 -21.83 4.19
N GLN A 129 9.81 -22.22 3.61
CA GLN A 129 9.92 -23.43 2.79
C GLN A 129 9.73 -24.72 3.61
N ASP A 130 10.04 -24.70 4.91
CA ASP A 130 9.82 -25.83 5.83
C ASP A 130 8.33 -26.06 6.17
N ILE A 131 7.43 -25.11 5.84
CA ILE A 131 6.00 -25.26 6.10
C ILE A 131 5.41 -26.21 5.06
N ALA A 132 4.94 -27.39 5.50
CA ALA A 132 4.41 -28.43 4.62
C ALA A 132 3.30 -27.94 3.67
N GLN A 133 2.43 -27.04 4.13
CA GLN A 133 1.36 -26.45 3.30
C GLN A 133 1.89 -25.57 2.15
N TYR A 134 3.16 -25.16 2.21
CA TYR A 134 3.83 -24.28 1.24
C TYR A 134 4.82 -25.03 0.36
N ALA A 135 4.78 -26.37 0.33
CA ALA A 135 5.69 -27.18 -0.48
C ALA A 135 5.69 -26.84 -1.99
N GLN A 136 4.59 -26.28 -2.50
CA GLN A 136 4.44 -25.85 -3.90
C GLN A 136 4.40 -24.32 -4.06
N ALA A 137 4.67 -23.56 -2.99
CA ALA A 137 4.63 -22.10 -3.04
C ALA A 137 5.88 -21.54 -3.75
N ASP A 138 5.71 -20.44 -4.48
CA ASP A 138 6.84 -19.62 -4.93
C ASP A 138 7.24 -18.70 -3.76
N ILE A 139 8.45 -18.88 -3.25
CA ILE A 139 8.99 -18.13 -2.12
C ILE A 139 10.31 -17.49 -2.54
N ARG A 140 10.36 -16.17 -2.56
CA ARG A 140 11.54 -15.42 -3.01
C ARG A 140 11.74 -14.15 -2.23
N ARG A 141 12.99 -13.71 -2.13
CA ARG A 141 13.31 -12.38 -1.64
C ARG A 141 12.95 -11.37 -2.73
N ASN A 142 12.26 -10.31 -2.33
CA ASN A 142 11.93 -9.18 -3.18
C ASN A 142 12.25 -7.88 -2.44
N GLN A 143 13.42 -7.32 -2.73
CA GLN A 143 13.93 -6.11 -2.07
C GLN A 143 13.81 -6.19 -0.53
N GLU A 144 12.89 -5.43 0.05
CA GLU A 144 12.68 -5.32 1.50
C GLU A 144 11.91 -6.48 2.13
N ALA A 145 11.33 -7.36 1.31
CA ALA A 145 10.39 -8.39 1.74
C ALA A 145 10.82 -9.81 1.31
N VAL A 146 10.19 -10.80 1.93
CA VAL A 146 10.03 -12.15 1.37
C VAL A 146 8.63 -12.26 0.82
N THR A 147 8.52 -12.44 -0.50
CA THR A 147 7.24 -12.72 -1.17
C THR A 147 6.95 -14.21 -1.08
N LEU A 148 5.78 -14.55 -0.56
CA LEU A 148 5.20 -15.89 -0.50
C LEU A 148 3.95 -15.93 -1.38
N LYS A 149 4.00 -16.68 -2.48
CA LYS A 149 2.87 -16.87 -3.39
C LYS A 149 2.38 -18.31 -3.37
N LEU A 150 1.14 -18.52 -2.93
CA LEU A 150 0.50 -19.82 -2.92
C LEU A 150 -0.18 -20.08 -4.27
N VAL A 151 -0.05 -21.28 -4.82
CA VAL A 151 -0.74 -21.67 -6.06
C VAL A 151 -2.27 -21.64 -5.90
N SER A 152 -2.76 -21.90 -4.69
CA SER A 152 -4.18 -21.96 -4.37
C SER A 152 -4.85 -20.62 -4.10
N LYS A 153 -4.09 -19.51 -4.09
CA LYS A 153 -4.60 -18.17 -3.77
C LYS A 153 -4.24 -17.18 -4.88
N ASP A 154 -5.13 -16.22 -5.12
CA ASP A 154 -4.89 -15.16 -6.12
C ASP A 154 -3.87 -14.11 -5.65
N TRP A 155 -3.67 -14.01 -4.34
CA TRP A 155 -2.77 -13.06 -3.72
C TRP A 155 -1.48 -13.70 -3.22
N ASN A 156 -0.47 -12.87 -3.03
CA ASN A 156 0.77 -13.19 -2.34
C ASN A 156 0.85 -12.45 -0.99
N PHE A 157 1.77 -12.89 -0.14
CA PHE A 157 2.15 -12.18 1.07
C PHE A 157 3.53 -11.57 0.88
N ASP A 158 3.68 -10.28 1.18
CA ASP A 158 4.97 -9.62 1.31
C ASP A 158 5.29 -9.46 2.79
N ILE A 159 6.23 -10.28 3.27
CA ILE A 159 6.63 -10.39 4.67
C ILE A 159 7.89 -9.56 4.88
N VAL A 160 7.78 -8.49 5.66
CA VAL A 160 8.87 -7.56 5.95
C VAL A 160 9.31 -7.75 7.40
N PRO A 161 10.50 -8.32 7.68
CA PRO A 161 11.01 -8.35 9.04
C PRO A 161 11.26 -6.92 9.52
N CYS A 162 10.95 -6.63 10.78
CA CYS A 162 11.14 -5.30 11.32
C CYS A 162 11.60 -5.31 12.78
N PHE A 163 12.27 -4.22 13.15
CA PHE A 163 12.49 -3.84 14.54
C PHE A 163 11.72 -2.56 14.84
N ILE A 164 11.48 -2.27 16.11
CA ILE A 164 11.02 -0.96 16.58
C ILE A 164 12.17 -0.26 17.29
N THR A 165 12.35 1.04 17.03
CA THR A 165 13.33 1.84 17.78
C THR A 165 12.83 2.13 19.19
N SER A 166 13.76 2.41 20.10
CA SER A 166 13.44 3.20 21.30
C SER A 166 12.88 4.57 20.91
N GLU A 167 12.22 5.22 21.87
CA GLU A 167 11.75 6.59 21.70
C GLU A 167 12.92 7.54 21.45
N ASP A 168 12.76 8.44 20.48
CA ASP A 168 13.65 9.59 20.31
C ASP A 168 13.37 10.67 21.36
N ALA A 169 14.11 11.78 21.32
CA ALA A 169 13.96 12.89 22.26
C ALA A 169 12.56 13.55 22.26
N PHE A 170 11.72 13.24 21.26
CA PHE A 170 10.35 13.73 21.12
C PHE A 170 9.31 12.63 21.38
N GLY A 171 9.70 11.49 21.95
CA GLY A 171 8.81 10.36 22.24
C GLY A 171 8.39 9.56 21.00
N ARG A 172 9.08 9.71 19.86
CA ARG A 172 8.70 9.03 18.60
C ARG A 172 9.48 7.73 18.45
N THR A 173 8.78 6.70 17.98
CA THR A 173 9.37 5.41 17.58
C THR A 173 9.26 5.23 16.08
N TYR A 174 10.17 4.47 15.47
CA TYR A 174 10.15 4.14 14.05
C TYR A 174 10.32 2.64 13.85
N TYR A 175 9.74 2.13 12.78
CA TYR A 175 10.07 0.79 12.32
C TYR A 175 11.36 0.85 11.51
N LEU A 176 12.27 -0.08 11.78
CA LEU A 176 13.42 -0.37 10.94
C LEU A 176 13.10 -1.61 10.10
N ILE A 177 13.12 -1.45 8.78
CA ILE A 177 12.91 -2.54 7.82
C ILE A 177 14.13 -2.69 6.90
N PRO A 178 14.33 -3.84 6.26
CA PRO A 178 15.37 -4.00 5.25
C PRO A 178 15.29 -2.93 4.17
N ASP A 179 16.44 -2.56 3.59
CA ASP A 179 16.55 -1.64 2.46
C ASP A 179 16.72 -2.35 1.10
N GLY A 180 16.77 -3.69 1.11
CA GLY A 180 17.04 -4.53 -0.07
C GLY A 180 18.52 -4.80 -0.35
N ASN A 181 19.43 -4.05 0.27
CA ASN A 181 20.89 -4.08 0.03
C ASN A 181 21.70 -4.57 1.25
N GLY A 182 21.02 -5.10 2.26
CA GLY A 182 21.65 -5.66 3.46
C GLY A 182 21.68 -4.70 4.65
N HIS A 183 21.17 -3.49 4.49
CA HIS A 183 21.05 -2.50 5.55
C HIS A 183 19.57 -2.25 5.88
N TRP A 184 19.31 -1.16 6.58
CA TRP A 184 18.01 -0.84 7.14
C TRP A 184 17.56 0.55 6.69
N LYS A 185 16.24 0.77 6.72
CA LYS A 185 15.63 2.08 6.50
C LYS A 185 14.45 2.29 7.45
N PHE A 186 14.17 3.55 7.76
CA PHE A 186 13.02 3.92 8.55
C PHE A 186 11.72 3.81 7.77
N THR A 187 10.66 3.46 8.49
CA THR A 187 9.28 3.58 8.04
C THR A 187 8.36 3.73 9.25
N ASP A 188 7.13 4.14 9.01
CA ASP A 188 6.09 4.14 10.05
C ASP A 188 4.71 3.90 9.42
N PRO A 189 4.31 2.63 9.22
CA PRO A 189 3.01 2.30 8.66
C PRO A 189 1.84 2.76 9.54
N ARG A 190 2.07 3.06 10.83
CA ARG A 190 1.02 3.57 11.74
C ARG A 190 0.57 4.95 11.28
N LYS A 191 1.51 5.85 10.97
CA LYS A 191 1.20 7.20 10.47
C LYS A 191 0.38 7.17 9.18
N ASP A 192 0.75 6.30 8.23
CA ASP A 192 0.01 6.17 6.97
C ASP A 192 -1.43 5.65 7.19
N ARG A 193 -1.59 4.65 8.07
CA ARG A 193 -2.91 4.10 8.42
C ARG A 193 -3.77 5.12 9.15
N ASP A 194 -3.20 5.81 10.14
CA ASP A 194 -3.93 6.75 10.99
C ASP A 194 -4.33 7.97 10.17
N ARG A 195 -3.46 8.45 9.27
CA ARG A 195 -3.79 9.52 8.30
C ARG A 195 -4.98 9.16 7.43
N VAL A 196 -4.98 7.98 6.80
CA VAL A 196 -6.13 7.52 5.98
C VAL A 196 -7.40 7.44 6.83
N THR A 197 -7.31 6.89 8.03
CA THR A 197 -8.45 6.71 8.93
C THR A 197 -9.06 8.05 9.32
N THR A 198 -8.23 8.98 9.79
CA THR A 198 -8.65 10.33 10.20
C THR A 198 -9.32 11.08 9.05
N ILE A 199 -8.67 11.14 7.88
CA ILE A 199 -9.21 11.87 6.72
C ILE A 199 -10.51 11.22 6.25
N ASN A 200 -10.59 9.89 6.23
CA ASN A 200 -11.81 9.20 5.83
C ASN A 200 -12.97 9.48 6.80
N VAL A 201 -12.74 9.41 8.11
CA VAL A 201 -13.76 9.71 9.14
C VAL A 201 -14.22 11.16 9.05
N GLN A 202 -13.28 12.11 8.93
CA GLN A 202 -13.56 13.54 8.74
C GLN A 202 -14.41 13.82 7.51
N ASN A 203 -14.33 12.96 6.48
CA ASN A 203 -15.05 13.09 5.21
C ASN A 203 -16.14 12.01 5.06
N ASN A 204 -16.92 11.78 6.12
CA ASN A 204 -18.12 10.93 6.14
C ASN A 204 -17.89 9.44 5.77
N GLY A 205 -16.65 8.96 5.79
CA GLY A 205 -16.31 7.57 5.48
C GLY A 205 -16.23 7.24 3.98
N ASN A 206 -16.37 8.23 3.09
CA ASN A 206 -16.53 7.99 1.65
C ASN A 206 -15.23 8.08 0.83
N VAL A 207 -14.16 8.64 1.40
CA VAL A 207 -12.87 8.85 0.69
C VAL A 207 -12.28 7.53 0.19
N LEU A 208 -12.44 6.43 0.93
CA LEU A 208 -12.00 5.10 0.48
C LEU A 208 -12.65 4.63 -0.82
N ASN A 209 -13.89 5.03 -1.11
CA ASN A 209 -14.56 4.71 -2.38
C ASN A 209 -13.91 5.48 -3.53
N VAL A 210 -13.64 6.77 -3.33
CA VAL A 210 -13.00 7.64 -4.30
C VAL A 210 -11.57 7.17 -4.61
N ILE A 211 -10.77 6.86 -3.57
CA ILE A 211 -9.40 6.34 -3.75
C ILE A 211 -9.42 5.09 -4.64
N ARG A 212 -10.32 4.14 -4.37
CA ARG A 212 -10.42 2.90 -5.14
C ARG A 212 -10.84 3.14 -6.60
N ALA A 213 -11.80 4.03 -6.85
CA ALA A 213 -12.18 4.40 -8.20
C ALA A 213 -11.01 5.04 -8.97
N VAL A 214 -10.30 5.99 -8.35
CA VAL A 214 -9.16 6.68 -8.99
C VAL A 214 -7.97 5.74 -9.21
N LYS A 215 -7.71 4.80 -8.31
CA LYS A 215 -6.69 3.75 -8.53
C LYS A 215 -7.03 2.89 -9.74
N TYR A 216 -8.30 2.54 -9.91
CA TYR A 216 -8.72 1.82 -11.12
C TYR A 216 -8.51 2.66 -12.38
N TRP A 217 -8.91 3.93 -12.35
CA TRP A 217 -8.69 4.88 -13.44
C TRP A 217 -7.20 4.98 -13.82
N GLN A 218 -6.31 5.12 -12.84
CA GLN A 218 -4.85 5.23 -13.06
C GLN A 218 -4.20 3.94 -13.56
N ARG A 219 -4.76 2.77 -13.24
CA ARG A 219 -4.26 1.48 -13.73
C ARG A 219 -4.48 1.31 -15.24
N ARG A 220 -5.38 2.08 -15.84
CA ARG A 220 -5.60 2.01 -17.29
C ARG A 220 -4.32 2.41 -18.04
N PRO A 221 -3.99 1.73 -19.16
CA PRO A 221 -2.82 2.08 -19.98
C PRO A 221 -3.10 3.31 -20.85
N THR A 222 -3.53 4.41 -20.22
CA THR A 222 -3.88 5.68 -20.87
C THR A 222 -2.93 6.82 -20.53
N MET A 223 -2.03 6.60 -19.56
CA MET A 223 -0.99 7.52 -19.12
C MET A 223 0.10 6.75 -18.35
N PRO A 224 1.27 7.34 -18.07
CA PRO A 224 2.24 6.78 -17.15
C PRO A 224 1.63 6.47 -15.78
N SER A 225 2.10 5.41 -15.14
CA SER A 225 1.58 4.99 -13.83
C SER A 225 2.27 5.73 -12.68
N MET A 226 1.47 6.18 -11.72
CA MET A 226 1.94 6.62 -10.41
C MET A 226 2.17 5.40 -9.51
N SER A 227 3.09 5.51 -8.54
CA SER A 227 3.08 4.56 -7.43
C SER A 227 1.75 4.70 -6.67
N SER A 228 1.22 3.58 -6.15
CA SER A 228 -0.02 3.62 -5.36
C SER A 228 0.11 4.56 -4.15
N TYR A 229 1.31 4.65 -3.56
CA TYR A 229 1.56 5.52 -2.43
C TYR A 229 1.51 7.01 -2.80
N LEU A 230 2.09 7.40 -3.95
CA LEU A 230 2.02 8.77 -4.46
C LEU A 230 0.56 9.17 -4.76
N LEU A 231 -0.18 8.31 -5.48
CA LEU A 231 -1.58 8.58 -5.82
C LEU A 231 -2.46 8.72 -4.57
N GLU A 232 -2.34 7.78 -3.62
CA GLU A 232 -3.10 7.86 -2.36
C GLU A 232 -2.74 9.12 -1.58
N THR A 233 -1.46 9.53 -1.55
CA THR A 233 -1.02 10.74 -0.85
C THR A 233 -1.66 11.99 -1.44
N LEU A 234 -1.62 12.14 -2.77
CA LEU A 234 -2.23 13.26 -3.49
C LEU A 234 -3.75 13.34 -3.26
N ILE A 235 -4.46 12.21 -3.27
CA ILE A 235 -5.90 12.19 -3.00
C ILE A 235 -6.18 12.59 -1.55
N LEU A 236 -5.41 12.09 -0.59
CA LEU A 236 -5.57 12.43 0.81
C LEU A 236 -5.23 13.91 1.09
N ASP A 237 -4.26 14.49 0.40
CA ASP A 237 -3.94 15.92 0.49
C ASP A 237 -5.15 16.78 0.09
N TYR A 238 -5.85 16.39 -0.98
CA TYR A 238 -7.10 17.04 -1.39
C TYR A 238 -8.19 17.00 -0.31
N TYR A 239 -8.34 15.85 0.36
CA TYR A 239 -9.39 15.66 1.38
C TYR A 239 -9.01 16.13 2.79
N ALA A 240 -7.71 16.35 3.07
CA ALA A 240 -7.25 16.77 4.40
C ALA A 240 -7.85 18.11 4.85
N GLY A 241 -8.05 19.05 3.92
CA GLY A 241 -8.66 20.35 4.18
C GLY A 241 -10.20 20.38 4.07
N ARG A 242 -10.83 19.24 3.79
CA ARG A 242 -12.29 19.15 3.54
C ARG A 242 -13.01 18.53 4.74
N THR A 243 -14.29 18.85 4.89
CA THR A 243 -15.14 18.34 5.97
C THR A 243 -16.22 17.38 5.46
N SER A 244 -16.24 17.09 4.16
CA SER A 244 -17.17 16.15 3.56
C SER A 244 -16.67 15.58 2.24
N CYS A 245 -17.07 14.33 2.00
CA CYS A 245 -16.96 13.63 0.73
C CYS A 245 -18.30 12.97 0.45
N SER A 246 -18.84 13.21 -0.75
CA SER A 246 -20.10 12.63 -1.19
C SER A 246 -20.07 11.10 -1.12
N SER A 247 -21.20 10.48 -0.78
CA SER A 247 -21.38 9.03 -0.94
C SER A 247 -21.42 8.60 -2.41
N PHE A 248 -21.66 9.55 -3.32
CA PHE A 248 -21.67 9.36 -4.76
C PHE A 248 -20.30 9.73 -5.34
N VAL A 249 -19.54 8.71 -5.78
CA VAL A 249 -18.16 8.86 -6.25
C VAL A 249 -18.06 9.82 -7.44
N ASP A 250 -19.01 9.75 -8.36
CA ASP A 250 -19.07 10.55 -9.57
C ASP A 250 -19.07 12.06 -9.32
N MET A 251 -19.65 12.51 -8.19
CA MET A 251 -19.67 13.91 -7.76
C MET A 251 -18.28 14.46 -7.39
N GLU A 252 -17.36 13.58 -7.00
CA GLU A 252 -16.07 13.96 -6.45
C GLU A 252 -14.98 14.09 -7.53
N LEU A 253 -15.17 13.43 -8.68
CA LEU A 253 -14.09 13.16 -9.62
C LEU A 253 -13.63 14.39 -10.42
N GLU A 254 -14.51 15.33 -10.77
CA GLU A 254 -14.09 16.50 -11.56
C GLU A 254 -13.05 17.34 -10.80
N ALA A 255 -13.41 17.77 -9.59
CA ALA A 255 -12.55 18.63 -8.79
C ALA A 255 -11.29 17.88 -8.33
N LEU A 256 -11.42 16.60 -7.99
CA LEU A 256 -10.27 15.77 -7.63
C LEU A 256 -9.31 15.60 -8.80
N PHE A 257 -9.78 15.30 -10.02
CA PHE A 257 -8.89 15.18 -11.18
C PHE A 257 -8.16 16.50 -11.48
N ARG A 258 -8.83 17.65 -11.38
CA ARG A 258 -8.14 18.96 -11.52
C ARG A 258 -7.06 19.16 -10.47
N HIS A 259 -7.33 18.79 -9.21
CA HIS A 259 -6.33 18.83 -8.14
C HIS A 259 -5.15 17.90 -8.43
N LEU A 260 -5.40 16.63 -8.78
CA LEU A 260 -4.35 15.68 -9.11
C LEU A 260 -3.50 16.17 -10.29
N GLY A 261 -4.14 16.73 -11.31
CA GLY A 261 -3.47 17.29 -12.48
C GLY A 261 -2.53 18.44 -12.13
N GLN A 262 -2.91 19.30 -11.18
CA GLN A 262 -2.03 20.36 -10.69
C GLN A 262 -0.91 19.80 -9.81
N SER A 263 -1.27 19.02 -8.78
CA SER A 263 -0.35 18.60 -7.73
C SER A 263 0.76 17.66 -8.22
N VAL A 264 0.46 16.77 -9.18
CA VAL A 264 1.45 15.80 -9.73
C VAL A 264 2.64 16.47 -10.42
N ARG A 265 2.51 17.75 -10.82
CA ARG A 265 3.60 18.51 -11.45
C ARG A 265 4.72 18.86 -10.48
N TYR A 266 4.43 18.87 -9.17
CA TYR A 266 5.33 19.35 -8.13
C TYR A 266 5.83 18.21 -7.24
N SER A 267 6.76 18.54 -6.36
CA SER A 267 7.20 17.65 -5.30
C SER A 267 6.07 17.34 -4.34
N VAL A 268 6.02 16.10 -3.85
CA VAL A 268 5.03 15.61 -2.88
C VAL A 268 5.82 15.06 -1.71
N ASN A 269 5.78 15.75 -0.56
CA ASN A 269 6.55 15.32 0.61
C ASN A 269 5.89 14.11 1.29
N ASP A 270 6.70 13.15 1.71
CA ASP A 270 6.28 12.00 2.53
C ASP A 270 5.56 12.48 3.79
N PRO A 271 4.26 12.16 3.96
CA PRO A 271 3.49 12.55 5.14
C PRO A 271 4.08 12.06 6.46
N LYS A 272 4.93 11.02 6.43
CA LYS A 272 5.61 10.51 7.64
C LYS A 272 6.78 11.39 8.08
N GLY A 273 7.30 12.22 7.17
CA GLY A 273 8.50 13.04 7.36
C GLY A 273 9.81 12.26 7.26
N ILE A 274 9.82 11.12 6.53
CA ILE A 274 10.99 10.22 6.48
C ILE A 274 11.73 10.34 5.13
N GLN A 275 11.03 10.26 4.01
CA GLN A 275 11.66 10.07 2.68
C GLN A 275 11.85 11.35 1.86
N GLY A 276 11.34 12.51 2.31
CA GLY A 276 11.35 13.73 1.49
C GLY A 276 10.34 13.63 0.33
N ASP A 277 10.74 14.02 -0.88
CA ASP A 277 9.86 13.99 -2.07
C ASP A 277 9.60 12.55 -2.55
N ILE A 278 8.36 12.09 -2.45
CA ILE A 278 7.93 10.75 -2.90
C ILE A 278 7.49 10.72 -4.37
N ASN A 279 7.49 11.86 -5.05
CA ASN A 279 7.18 11.94 -6.48
C ASN A 279 8.42 11.62 -7.33
N SER A 280 8.74 10.34 -7.50
CA SER A 280 9.89 9.90 -8.29
C SER A 280 9.67 9.91 -9.82
N LEU A 281 8.55 10.46 -10.30
CA LEU A 281 8.23 10.53 -11.72
C LEU A 281 9.10 11.56 -12.47
N SER A 282 9.44 11.25 -13.72
CA SER A 282 10.10 12.21 -14.63
C SER A 282 9.18 13.40 -14.94
N ALA A 283 9.76 14.52 -15.38
CA ALA A 283 9.01 15.72 -15.74
C ALA A 283 7.99 15.47 -16.86
N GLU A 284 8.33 14.61 -17.81
CA GLU A 284 7.49 14.18 -18.95
C GLU A 284 6.33 13.32 -18.44
N ALA A 285 6.61 12.36 -17.55
CA ALA A 285 5.58 11.51 -16.95
C ALA A 285 4.58 12.35 -16.13
N ARG A 286 5.09 13.27 -15.30
CA ARG A 286 4.26 14.23 -14.55
C ARG A 286 3.38 15.06 -15.49
N LYS A 287 3.91 15.50 -16.64
CA LYS A 287 3.14 16.28 -17.64
C LYS A 287 2.04 15.42 -18.25
N ALA A 288 2.36 14.21 -18.72
CA ALA A 288 1.38 13.32 -19.34
C ALA A 288 0.24 12.93 -18.39
N ILE A 289 0.55 12.69 -17.11
CA ILE A 289 -0.47 12.44 -16.08
C ILE A 289 -1.33 13.70 -15.85
N SER A 290 -0.69 14.87 -15.75
CA SER A 290 -1.40 16.15 -15.60
C SER A 290 -2.38 16.42 -16.76
N ASP A 291 -1.92 16.27 -17.99
CA ASP A 291 -2.75 16.43 -19.20
C ASP A 291 -3.93 15.44 -19.18
N ARG A 292 -3.70 14.19 -18.77
CA ARG A 292 -4.74 13.18 -18.66
C ARG A 292 -5.77 13.50 -17.57
N CYS A 293 -5.34 13.99 -16.43
CA CYS A 293 -6.22 14.46 -15.35
C CYS A 293 -7.17 15.55 -15.84
N TYR A 294 -6.66 16.59 -16.54
CA TYR A 294 -7.50 17.67 -17.04
C TYR A 294 -8.46 17.23 -18.13
N LEU A 295 -8.01 16.37 -19.05
CA LEU A 295 -8.87 15.80 -20.09
C LEU A 295 -10.03 15.00 -19.47
N ASP A 296 -9.76 14.14 -18.51
CA ASP A 296 -10.82 13.33 -17.91
C ASP A 296 -11.70 14.16 -16.95
N ALA A 297 -11.18 15.23 -16.32
CA ALA A 297 -12.02 16.19 -15.61
C ALA A 297 -13.06 16.86 -16.53
N GLN A 298 -12.69 17.20 -17.76
CA GLN A 298 -13.64 17.72 -18.76
C GLN A 298 -14.71 16.68 -19.12
N LYS A 299 -14.32 15.42 -19.33
CA LYS A 299 -15.29 14.34 -19.59
C LYS A 299 -16.24 14.09 -18.42
N VAL A 300 -15.75 14.19 -17.18
CA VAL A 300 -16.61 14.13 -15.99
C VAL A 300 -17.63 15.27 -16.02
N SER A 301 -17.19 16.50 -16.31
CA SER A 301 -18.08 17.66 -16.41
C SER A 301 -19.19 17.45 -17.46
N GLU A 302 -18.82 16.93 -18.63
CA GLU A 302 -19.79 16.55 -19.69
C GLU A 302 -20.74 15.43 -19.24
N ALA A 303 -20.22 14.38 -18.58
CA ALA A 303 -21.04 13.29 -18.07
C ALA A 303 -22.10 13.78 -17.06
N ARG A 304 -21.69 14.67 -16.15
CA ARG A 304 -22.57 15.31 -15.16
C ARG A 304 -23.60 16.22 -15.83
N TRP A 305 -23.21 16.95 -16.87
CA TRP A 305 -24.15 17.74 -17.67
C TRP A 305 -25.23 16.88 -18.33
N PHE A 306 -24.85 15.77 -18.98
CA PHE A 306 -25.82 14.84 -19.57
C PHE A 306 -26.77 14.25 -18.51
N GLU A 307 -26.24 13.89 -17.34
CA GLU A 307 -27.06 13.37 -16.24
C GLU A 307 -28.08 14.40 -15.73
N ASN A 308 -27.67 15.66 -15.55
CA ASN A 308 -28.56 16.74 -15.15
C ASN A 308 -29.68 17.01 -16.18
N ASN A 309 -29.41 16.76 -17.46
CA ASN A 309 -30.39 16.82 -18.55
C ASN A 309 -31.20 15.52 -18.74
N LYS A 310 -31.04 14.53 -17.86
CA LYS A 310 -31.68 13.20 -17.91
C LYS A 310 -31.28 12.37 -19.14
N GLU A 311 -30.16 12.70 -19.78
CA GLU A 311 -29.58 11.96 -20.91
C GLU A 311 -28.66 10.84 -20.39
N TYR A 312 -29.22 9.89 -19.63
CA TYR A 312 -28.46 8.89 -18.89
C TYR A 312 -27.55 8.02 -19.76
N GLU A 313 -28.01 7.62 -20.95
CA GLU A 313 -27.20 6.85 -21.89
C GLU A 313 -25.91 7.59 -22.28
N LYS A 314 -26.02 8.88 -22.65
CA LYS A 314 -24.86 9.73 -22.99
C LYS A 314 -23.94 9.94 -21.80
N SER A 315 -24.50 10.14 -20.61
CA SER A 315 -23.73 10.27 -19.37
C SER A 315 -22.92 9.01 -19.07
N ILE A 316 -23.57 7.83 -19.08
CA ILE A 316 -22.90 6.55 -18.84
C ILE A 316 -21.82 6.28 -19.89
N ASN A 317 -22.06 6.63 -21.16
CA ASN A 317 -21.05 6.51 -22.21
C ASN A 317 -19.82 7.40 -21.94
N LYS A 318 -20.00 8.63 -21.42
CA LYS A 318 -18.87 9.47 -21.00
C LYS A 318 -18.10 8.87 -19.82
N TRP A 319 -18.79 8.24 -18.86
CA TRP A 319 -18.12 7.51 -17.78
C TRP A 319 -17.32 6.30 -18.30
N ARG A 320 -17.79 5.63 -19.36
CA ARG A 320 -17.01 4.60 -20.07
C ARG A 320 -15.77 5.16 -20.75
N ASP A 321 -15.77 6.40 -21.24
CA ASP A 321 -14.55 7.03 -21.76
C ASP A 321 -13.49 7.22 -20.65
N VAL A 322 -13.95 7.53 -19.43
CA VAL A 322 -13.11 7.78 -18.23
C VAL A 322 -12.63 6.49 -17.57
N PHE A 323 -13.49 5.47 -17.42
CA PHE A 323 -13.16 4.21 -16.72
C PHE A 323 -12.90 3.03 -17.65
N GLY A 324 -13.19 3.16 -18.94
CA GLY A 324 -12.95 2.13 -19.95
C GLY A 324 -14.08 1.11 -20.04
N PRO A 325 -13.86 0.02 -20.79
CA PRO A 325 -14.93 -0.88 -21.25
C PRO A 325 -15.62 -1.68 -20.15
N PHE A 326 -14.99 -1.83 -18.98
CA PHE A 326 -15.54 -2.54 -17.82
C PHE A 326 -16.44 -1.68 -16.93
N PHE A 327 -16.56 -0.38 -17.21
CA PHE A 327 -17.63 0.42 -16.63
C PHE A 327 -18.97 0.01 -17.28
N PRO A 328 -20.09 -0.13 -16.55
CA PRO A 328 -21.33 -0.66 -17.12
C PRO A 328 -21.82 0.06 -18.38
N VAL A 329 -22.51 -0.69 -19.24
CA VAL A 329 -23.24 -0.15 -20.41
C VAL A 329 -24.66 0.21 -19.97
N TYR A 330 -25.20 1.27 -20.57
CA TYR A 330 -26.60 1.64 -20.38
C TYR A 330 -27.53 0.53 -20.88
N GLY A 331 -28.59 0.22 -20.11
CA GLY A 331 -29.67 -0.68 -20.54
C GLY A 331 -30.35 -1.42 -19.40
#